data_AF-K2FC62-F1
#
_entry.id   AF-K2FC62-F1
#
_cell.length_a   1.000
_cell.length_b   1.000
_cell.length_c   1.000
_cell.angle_alpha   90.00
_cell.angle_beta   90.00
_cell.angle_gamma   90.00
#
_symmetry.space_group_name_H-M   'P 1'
#
loop_
_entity.id
_entity.type
_entity.pdbx_description
1 polymer ?
#
loop_
_entity_poly.entity_id
_entity_poly.type
_entity_poly.pdbx_seq_one_letter_code
_entity_poly.pdbx_strand_id
1 'polypeptide(L)'
;SAGMLKVDDMLIKKKEESPFAISIPNLTIVDLRPSFLIRPGGKVGPIEPLVVRELQLKDFRGLLEDGKTWRAHGSLYFINTYKRKETVFDLPANLLSRIAGLDLELLIPVTGDLTFELENGYFNLLDLSHAYSEGQRSEFFLEMDPQPRMDLDGNLRIFIKMKQFVLLKFTESFLISIDGVLDAPEFHLKKKKFLGIF
;
A
#
# COMPACT_ATOMS: atom_id res chain seq x y z
N SER A 1 14.04 -16.22 1.90
CA SER A 1 12.63 -16.60 1.75
C SER A 1 11.83 -15.37 1.35
N ALA A 2 10.83 -15.51 0.47
CA ALA A 2 9.92 -14.42 0.08
C ALA A 2 8.88 -14.08 1.15
N GLY A 3 8.64 -14.99 2.09
CA GLY A 3 7.66 -14.90 3.17
C GLY A 3 7.19 -16.30 3.57
N MET A 4 6.29 -16.38 4.54
CA MET A 4 5.61 -17.61 4.93
C MET A 4 4.09 -17.42 4.74
N LEU A 5 3.47 -18.28 3.94
CA LEU A 5 2.02 -18.35 3.80
C LEU A 5 1.49 -19.46 4.71
N LYS A 6 0.53 -19.13 5.56
CA LYS A 6 -0.20 -20.04 6.43
C LYS A 6 -1.68 -20.04 6.07
N VAL A 7 -2.22 -21.23 5.82
CA VAL A 7 -3.64 -21.47 5.55
C VAL A 7 -4.07 -22.62 6.45
N ASP A 8 -5.00 -22.37 7.36
CA ASP A 8 -5.48 -23.39 8.31
C ASP A 8 -6.49 -24.34 7.64
N ASP A 9 -7.38 -23.81 6.81
CA ASP A 9 -8.38 -24.57 6.06
C ASP A 9 -8.59 -23.95 4.67
N MET A 10 -8.77 -24.79 3.65
CA MET A 10 -9.06 -24.40 2.28
C MET A 10 -10.12 -25.33 1.71
N LEU A 11 -11.28 -24.78 1.40
CA LEU A 11 -12.38 -25.50 0.77
C LEU A 11 -12.43 -25.18 -0.72
N ILE A 12 -12.35 -26.22 -1.55
CA ILE A 12 -12.52 -26.14 -3.00
C ILE A 12 -13.77 -26.93 -3.37
N LYS A 13 -14.73 -26.28 -4.02
CA LYS A 13 -15.98 -26.92 -4.45
C LYS A 13 -16.12 -26.82 -5.95
N LYS A 14 -16.43 -27.94 -6.60
CA LYS A 14 -16.88 -28.01 -7.98
C LYS A 14 -18.22 -28.74 -8.01
N LYS A 15 -19.23 -28.15 -8.63
CA LYS A 15 -20.44 -28.86 -9.05
C LYS A 15 -20.29 -29.19 -10.53
N GLU A 16 -20.95 -30.24 -11.00
CA GLU A 16 -20.73 -30.86 -12.32
C GLU A 16 -20.76 -29.87 -13.51
N GLU A 17 -21.37 -28.68 -13.34
CA GLU A 17 -21.38 -27.57 -14.33
C GLU A 17 -21.05 -26.18 -13.74
N SER A 18 -20.50 -26.09 -12.52
CA SER A 18 -20.15 -24.79 -11.90
C SER A 18 -18.64 -24.54 -11.88
N PRO A 19 -18.20 -23.27 -12.02
CA PRO A 19 -16.81 -22.89 -11.81
C PRO A 19 -16.31 -23.33 -10.44
N PHE A 20 -15.00 -23.54 -10.32
CA PHE A 20 -14.39 -23.83 -9.02
C PHE A 20 -14.62 -22.67 -8.06
N ALA A 21 -15.25 -22.96 -6.92
CA ALA A 21 -15.39 -22.02 -5.82
C ALA A 21 -14.33 -22.32 -4.77
N ILE A 22 -13.59 -21.28 -4.37
CA ILE A 22 -12.57 -21.33 -3.33
C ILE A 22 -13.07 -20.58 -2.12
N SER A 23 -12.81 -21.11 -0.93
CA SER A 23 -13.10 -20.46 0.35
C SER A 23 -11.99 -20.77 1.35
N ILE A 24 -11.36 -19.72 1.86
CA ILE A 24 -10.32 -19.76 2.88
C ILE A 24 -10.76 -18.83 4.02
N PRO A 25 -11.18 -19.35 5.18
CA PRO A 25 -11.69 -18.53 6.28
C PRO A 25 -10.63 -17.56 6.82
N ASN A 26 -9.40 -18.05 6.99
CA ASN A 26 -8.27 -17.27 7.49
C ASN A 26 -7.02 -17.62 6.69
N LEU A 27 -6.39 -16.59 6.13
CA LEU A 27 -5.10 -16.68 5.47
C LEU A 27 -4.17 -15.67 6.11
N THR A 28 -2.98 -16.13 6.50
CA THR A 28 -1.95 -15.28 7.10
C THR A 28 -0.68 -15.39 6.28
N ILE A 29 -0.10 -14.25 5.93
CA ILE A 29 1.21 -14.15 5.33
C ILE A 29 2.12 -13.40 6.30
N VAL A 30 3.29 -13.96 6.60
CA VAL A 30 4.26 -13.39 7.53
C VAL A 30 5.57 -13.11 6.80
N ASP A 31 6.18 -11.96 7.09
CA ASP A 31 7.48 -11.53 6.56
C ASP A 31 7.58 -11.56 5.02
N LEU A 32 6.51 -11.12 4.35
CA LEU A 32 6.47 -10.98 2.90
C LEU A 32 7.38 -9.84 2.44
N ARG A 33 8.29 -10.15 1.51
CA ARG A 33 9.16 -9.20 0.83
C ARG A 33 8.74 -9.12 -0.64
N PRO A 34 7.96 -8.10 -1.04
CA PRO A 34 7.46 -7.96 -2.40
C PRO A 34 8.57 -8.02 -3.47
N SER A 35 9.77 -7.50 -3.19
CA SER A 35 10.91 -7.55 -4.12
C SER A 35 11.40 -8.97 -4.47
N PHE A 36 10.97 -9.99 -3.72
CA PHE A 36 11.24 -11.39 -4.03
C PHE A 36 10.13 -12.08 -4.82
N LEU A 37 9.01 -11.39 -5.06
CA LEU A 37 7.96 -11.86 -5.96
C LEU A 37 8.41 -11.61 -7.40
N ILE A 38 8.72 -12.69 -8.12
CA ILE A 38 9.15 -12.66 -9.51
C ILE A 38 8.08 -13.29 -10.39
N ARG A 39 7.80 -12.66 -11.53
CA ARG A 39 7.00 -13.30 -12.59
C ARG A 39 7.70 -14.58 -13.06
N PRO A 40 6.96 -15.59 -13.55
CA PRO A 40 7.57 -16.75 -14.19
C PRO A 40 8.55 -16.32 -15.29
N GLY A 41 9.82 -16.74 -15.19
CA GLY A 41 10.90 -16.34 -16.12
C GLY A 41 11.52 -14.96 -15.86
N GLY A 42 11.05 -14.22 -14.84
CA GLY A 42 11.62 -12.95 -14.41
C GLY A 42 12.97 -13.10 -13.71
N LYS A 43 13.76 -12.03 -13.71
CA LYS A 43 15.03 -11.96 -12.96
C LYS A 43 14.77 -11.42 -11.56
N VAL A 44 15.57 -11.88 -10.60
CA VAL A 44 15.58 -11.33 -9.24
C VAL A 44 16.19 -9.93 -9.30
N GLY A 45 15.42 -8.93 -8.86
CA GLY A 45 15.88 -7.55 -8.72
C GLY A 45 16.69 -7.32 -7.43
N PRO A 46 17.13 -6.07 -7.18
CA PRO A 46 17.72 -5.72 -5.90
C PRO A 46 16.72 -5.91 -4.75
N ILE A 47 17.23 -6.07 -3.52
CA ILE A 47 16.38 -6.12 -2.33
C ILE A 47 15.84 -4.72 -2.07
N GLU A 48 14.51 -4.60 -1.99
CA GLU A 48 13.83 -3.34 -1.66
C GLU A 48 13.49 -3.28 -0.16
N PRO A 49 13.25 -2.07 0.38
CA PRO A 49 13.05 -1.88 1.83
C PRO A 49 11.73 -2.37 2.38
N LEU A 50 10.71 -2.46 1.54
CA LEU A 50 9.37 -2.79 1.97
C LEU A 50 9.31 -4.26 2.43
N VAL A 51 8.85 -4.45 3.66
CA VAL A 51 8.52 -5.75 4.23
C VAL A 51 7.12 -5.67 4.82
N VAL A 52 6.23 -6.52 4.34
CA VAL A 52 4.92 -6.75 4.96
C VAL A 52 5.14 -7.81 6.04
N ARG A 53 5.20 -7.35 7.30
CA ARG A 53 5.54 -8.20 8.44
C ARG A 53 4.41 -9.19 8.73
N GLU A 54 3.19 -8.72 8.59
CA GLU A 54 2.00 -9.56 8.68
C GLU A 54 0.94 -9.03 7.73
N LEU A 55 0.30 -9.93 6.99
CA LEU A 55 -0.90 -9.71 6.20
C LEU A 55 -1.91 -10.78 6.59
N GLN A 56 -3.08 -10.35 7.03
CA GLN A 56 -4.20 -11.21 7.34
C GLN A 56 -5.31 -10.97 6.31
N LEU A 57 -5.86 -12.06 5.77
CA LEU A 57 -7.07 -12.05 4.97
C LEU A 57 -8.12 -12.93 5.67
N LYS A 58 -9.30 -12.37 5.90
CA LYS A 58 -10.46 -13.07 6.44
C LYS A 58 -11.52 -13.24 5.37
N ASP A 59 -12.19 -14.37 5.39
CA ASP A 59 -13.28 -14.73 4.48
C ASP A 59 -12.88 -14.64 3.00
N PHE A 60 -11.65 -15.05 2.66
CA PHE A 60 -11.15 -15.03 1.29
C PHE A 60 -11.88 -16.08 0.45
N ARG A 61 -12.79 -15.64 -0.42
CA ARG A 61 -13.64 -16.54 -1.21
C ARG A 61 -13.99 -15.95 -2.56
N GLY A 62 -14.23 -16.81 -3.54
CA GLY A 62 -14.59 -16.41 -4.89
C GLY A 62 -14.67 -17.59 -5.85
N LEU A 63 -15.05 -17.30 -7.08
CA LEU A 63 -14.94 -18.22 -8.21
C LEU A 63 -13.56 -18.04 -8.85
N LEU A 64 -12.85 -19.14 -9.06
CA LEU A 64 -11.48 -19.15 -9.57
C LEU A 64 -11.35 -18.44 -10.94
N GLU A 65 -12.39 -18.55 -11.77
CA GLU A 65 -12.42 -18.01 -13.13
C GLU A 65 -12.86 -16.54 -13.20
N ASP A 66 -13.43 -15.98 -12.12
CA ASP A 66 -13.97 -14.61 -12.11
C ASP A 66 -13.42 -13.77 -10.95
N GLY A 67 -12.42 -12.95 -11.29
CA GLY A 67 -11.80 -11.92 -10.43
C GLY A 67 -12.80 -11.06 -9.64
N LYS A 68 -13.97 -10.75 -10.23
CA LYS A 68 -14.95 -9.84 -9.62
C LYS A 68 -15.73 -10.48 -8.48
N THR A 69 -15.75 -11.81 -8.42
CA THR A 69 -16.45 -12.55 -7.37
C THR A 69 -15.64 -12.68 -6.09
N TRP A 70 -14.34 -12.37 -6.14
CA TRP A 70 -13.48 -12.48 -4.98
C TRP A 70 -13.84 -11.46 -3.92
N ARG A 71 -13.88 -11.95 -2.68
CA ARG A 71 -14.16 -11.16 -1.49
C ARG A 71 -13.18 -11.50 -0.39
N ALA A 72 -12.76 -10.50 0.38
CA ALA A 72 -12.00 -10.68 1.62
C ALA A 72 -11.95 -9.38 2.42
N HIS A 73 -11.77 -9.48 3.73
CA HIS A 73 -11.34 -8.37 4.57
C HIS A 73 -9.85 -8.55 4.87
N GLY A 74 -9.07 -7.52 4.59
CA GLY A 74 -7.62 -7.55 4.71
C GLY A 74 -7.09 -6.53 5.70
N SER A 75 -6.03 -6.90 6.40
CA SER A 75 -5.22 -5.99 7.20
C SER A 75 -3.76 -6.37 7.06
N LEU A 76 -2.88 -5.39 6.91
CA LEU A 76 -1.45 -5.62 6.89
C LEU A 76 -0.70 -4.61 7.76
N TYR A 77 0.38 -5.10 8.36
CA TYR A 77 1.38 -4.28 9.03
C TYR A 77 2.65 -4.31 8.18
N PHE A 78 3.14 -3.12 7.79
CA PHE A 78 4.36 -2.99 7.01
C PHE A 78 5.44 -2.21 7.76
N ILE A 79 6.68 -2.52 7.38
CA ILE A 79 7.85 -1.71 7.65
C ILE A 79 8.57 -1.45 6.33
N ASN A 80 9.18 -0.28 6.22
CA ASN A 80 9.92 0.15 5.05
C ASN A 80 11.33 0.50 5.54
N THR A 81 12.16 -0.53 5.65
CA THR A 81 13.47 -0.48 6.29
C THR A 81 14.59 -0.56 5.27
N TYR A 82 14.92 0.57 4.64
CA TYR A 82 16.29 0.89 4.27
C TYR A 82 16.53 2.34 4.65
N LYS A 83 17.60 2.58 5.43
CA LYS A 83 18.32 3.84 5.35
C LYS A 83 18.78 3.96 3.89
N ARG A 84 18.10 4.75 3.07
CA ARG A 84 18.48 4.93 1.66
C ARG A 84 19.92 5.49 1.64
N LYS A 85 20.77 4.84 0.83
CA LYS A 85 21.92 5.51 0.20
C LYS A 85 21.51 6.24 -1.09
N GLU A 86 20.26 6.08 -1.50
CA GLU A 86 19.69 6.74 -2.67
C GLU A 86 19.54 8.24 -2.44
N THR A 87 19.96 8.99 -3.44
CA THR A 87 20.15 10.43 -3.36
C THR A 87 18.88 11.15 -3.80
N VAL A 88 18.85 12.46 -3.61
CA VAL A 88 17.80 13.38 -4.09
C VAL A 88 17.44 13.12 -5.57
N PHE A 89 18.33 12.50 -6.37
CA PHE A 89 18.15 12.22 -7.79
C PHE A 89 17.28 11.01 -8.15
N ASP A 90 16.94 10.13 -7.20
CA ASP A 90 16.18 8.89 -7.47
C ASP A 90 14.65 9.09 -7.38
N LEU A 91 14.21 10.28 -6.97
CA LEU A 91 12.82 10.71 -7.03
C LEU A 91 12.55 11.39 -8.37
N PRO A 92 11.39 11.13 -9.02
CA PRO A 92 11.10 11.76 -10.30
C PRO A 92 11.16 13.29 -10.16
N ALA A 93 11.84 13.94 -11.10
CA ALA A 93 12.19 15.37 -11.04
C ALA A 93 10.96 16.31 -10.87
N ASN A 94 9.76 15.79 -11.17
CA ASN A 94 8.49 16.46 -10.96
C ASN A 94 8.13 16.67 -9.46
N LEU A 95 8.66 15.85 -8.55
CA LEU A 95 8.50 16.00 -7.10
C LEU A 95 9.50 17.01 -6.51
N LEU A 96 10.75 16.92 -6.94
CA LEU A 96 11.86 17.73 -6.41
C LEU A 96 11.74 19.22 -6.74
N SER A 97 11.26 19.53 -7.95
CA SER A 97 11.12 20.92 -8.42
C SER A 97 10.07 21.75 -7.68
N ARG A 98 9.17 21.11 -6.91
CA ARG A 98 8.01 21.78 -6.31
C ARG A 98 8.16 22.11 -4.83
N ILE A 99 9.21 21.61 -4.16
CA ILE A 99 9.40 21.82 -2.72
C ILE A 99 10.89 22.00 -2.41
N ALA A 100 11.41 23.20 -2.68
CA ALA A 100 12.71 23.60 -2.18
C ALA A 100 12.70 23.60 -0.64
N GLY A 101 13.58 22.81 -0.01
CA GLY A 101 13.80 22.80 1.44
C GLY A 101 13.03 21.74 2.25
N LEU A 102 12.32 20.80 1.61
CA LEU A 102 11.73 19.66 2.31
C LEU A 102 12.67 18.47 2.30
N ASP A 103 12.90 17.90 3.48
CA ASP A 103 13.60 16.63 3.65
C ASP A 103 12.73 15.49 3.14
N LEU A 104 13.23 14.78 2.12
CA LEU A 104 12.48 13.77 1.36
C LEU A 104 12.24 12.51 2.18
N GLU A 105 13.05 12.25 3.21
CA GLU A 105 12.82 11.16 4.16
C GLU A 105 11.50 11.36 4.93
N LEU A 106 11.01 12.60 5.02
CA LEU A 106 9.74 12.93 5.65
C LEU A 106 8.52 12.58 4.79
N LEU A 107 8.71 12.29 3.51
CA LEU A 107 7.64 11.94 2.57
C LEU A 107 7.34 10.44 2.51
N ILE A 108 8.10 9.63 3.22
CA ILE A 108 8.05 8.17 3.11
C ILE A 108 7.64 7.58 4.48
N PRO A 109 6.52 6.85 4.56
CA PRO A 109 6.21 6.09 5.76
C PRO A 109 7.21 4.94 5.92
N VAL A 110 7.86 4.86 7.08
CA VAL A 110 8.76 3.76 7.46
C VAL A 110 8.02 2.60 8.11
N THR A 111 6.77 2.81 8.50
CA THR A 111 5.88 1.79 9.06
C THR A 111 4.43 2.21 8.88
N GLY A 112 3.48 1.29 9.05
CA GLY A 112 2.05 1.58 9.10
C GLY A 112 1.19 0.33 9.09
N ASP A 113 -0.06 0.50 9.50
CA ASP A 113 -1.14 -0.47 9.41
C ASP A 113 -2.09 -0.05 8.28
N LEU A 114 -2.38 -0.95 7.35
CA LEU A 114 -3.31 -0.73 6.25
C LEU A 114 -4.43 -1.75 6.31
N THR A 115 -5.68 -1.29 6.30
CA THR A 115 -6.85 -2.16 6.16
C THR A 115 -7.49 -1.97 4.78
N PHE A 116 -8.08 -3.03 4.25
CA PHE A 116 -8.71 -3.02 2.94
C PHE A 116 -9.82 -4.07 2.82
N GLU A 117 -10.68 -3.90 1.84
CA GLU A 117 -11.65 -4.89 1.40
C GLU A 117 -11.39 -5.26 -0.05
N LEU A 118 -11.29 -6.56 -0.33
CA LEU A 118 -11.39 -7.07 -1.68
C LEU A 118 -12.87 -7.25 -1.98
N GLU A 119 -13.41 -6.52 -2.95
CA GLU A 119 -14.77 -6.74 -3.45
C GLU A 119 -14.89 -6.22 -4.89
N ASN A 120 -15.67 -6.90 -5.73
CA ASN A 120 -15.98 -6.48 -7.10
C ASN A 120 -14.75 -6.26 -7.98
N GLY A 121 -13.66 -6.99 -7.71
CA GLY A 121 -12.40 -6.89 -8.45
C GLY A 121 -11.53 -5.69 -8.04
N TYR A 122 -11.80 -5.09 -6.88
CA TYR A 122 -10.98 -4.00 -6.32
C TYR A 122 -10.53 -4.34 -4.89
N PHE A 123 -9.28 -4.02 -4.60
CA PHE A 123 -8.79 -3.76 -3.25
C PHE A 123 -9.15 -2.33 -2.87
N ASN A 124 -10.23 -2.13 -2.12
CA ASN A 124 -10.65 -0.84 -1.58
C ASN A 124 -9.92 -0.60 -0.26
N LEU A 125 -9.05 0.41 -0.21
CA LEU A 125 -8.26 0.70 1.00
C LEU A 125 -9.11 1.50 1.98
N LEU A 126 -9.24 1.02 3.21
CA LEU A 126 -10.21 1.55 4.18
C LEU A 126 -9.58 2.50 5.20
N ASP A 127 -8.39 2.14 5.69
CA ASP A 127 -7.66 2.95 6.68
C ASP A 127 -6.16 2.76 6.54
N LEU A 128 -5.42 3.84 6.78
CA LEU A 128 -3.97 3.83 6.98
C LEU A 128 -3.71 4.50 8.32
N SER A 129 -3.31 3.72 9.30
CA SER A 129 -3.06 4.16 10.68
C SER A 129 -1.66 3.75 11.13
N HIS A 130 -1.21 4.38 12.21
CA HIS A 130 0.15 4.26 12.74
C HIS A 130 1.25 4.43 11.67
N ALA A 131 0.94 5.18 10.62
CA ALA A 131 1.83 5.34 9.49
C ALA A 131 2.66 6.60 9.67
N TYR A 132 3.96 6.42 9.89
CA TYR A 132 4.87 7.50 10.26
C TYR A 132 6.16 7.46 9.46
N SER A 133 6.79 8.61 9.27
CA SER A 133 8.16 8.72 8.76
C SER A 133 9.17 8.43 9.88
N GLU A 134 10.46 8.35 9.52
CA GLU A 134 11.51 8.18 10.52
C GLU A 134 11.47 9.31 11.56
N GLY A 135 11.55 8.92 12.84
CA GLY A 135 11.43 9.86 13.96
C GLY A 135 10.05 10.50 14.13
N GLN A 136 9.00 9.95 13.51
CA GLN A 136 7.59 10.40 13.63
C GLN A 136 7.39 11.88 13.26
N ARG A 137 8.22 12.39 12.34
CA ARG A 137 8.17 13.79 11.91
C ARG A 137 7.04 14.06 10.92
N SER A 138 6.51 13.00 10.29
CA SER A 138 5.33 13.03 9.45
C SER A 138 4.41 11.87 9.81
N GLU A 139 3.11 12.13 9.77
CA GLU A 139 2.04 11.14 9.90
C GLU A 139 1.23 11.08 8.61
N PHE A 140 0.87 9.87 8.19
CA PHE A 140 0.22 9.58 6.91
C PHE A 140 -1.16 8.97 7.13
N PHE A 141 -2.13 9.39 6.30
CA PHE A 141 -3.52 8.95 6.36
C PHE A 141 -4.08 8.80 4.95
N LEU A 142 -5.04 7.91 4.73
CA LEU A 142 -5.80 7.89 3.48
C LEU A 142 -6.70 9.14 3.37
N GLU A 143 -6.76 9.73 2.17
CA GLU A 143 -7.83 10.63 1.76
C GLU A 143 -8.91 9.79 1.08
N MET A 144 -10.07 9.66 1.72
CA MET A 144 -11.12 8.73 1.30
C MET A 144 -12.00 9.24 0.16
N ASP A 145 -11.82 10.50 -0.26
CA ASP A 145 -12.58 11.10 -1.37
C ASP A 145 -11.65 11.57 -2.50
N PRO A 146 -11.61 10.85 -3.65
CA PRO A 146 -12.37 9.62 -3.94
C PRO A 146 -11.76 8.38 -3.26
N GLN A 147 -12.55 7.31 -3.12
CA GLN A 147 -12.15 6.04 -2.46
C GLN A 147 -10.82 5.49 -3.00
N PRO A 148 -9.76 5.43 -2.18
CA PRO A 148 -8.48 4.84 -2.57
C PRO A 148 -8.64 3.36 -2.88
N ARG A 149 -8.14 2.92 -4.03
CA ARG A 149 -8.30 1.54 -4.47
C ARG A 149 -7.27 1.11 -5.49
N MET A 150 -7.15 -0.20 -5.67
CA MET A 150 -6.38 -0.85 -6.71
C MET A 150 -7.23 -1.96 -7.34
N ASP A 151 -7.24 -2.11 -8.65
CA ASP A 151 -7.90 -3.25 -9.31
C ASP A 151 -6.99 -4.48 -9.41
N LEU A 152 -7.54 -5.60 -9.90
CA LEU A 152 -6.79 -6.85 -10.05
C LEU A 152 -5.71 -6.81 -11.16
N ASP A 153 -5.75 -5.82 -12.05
CA ASP A 153 -4.73 -5.60 -13.07
C ASP A 153 -3.59 -4.71 -12.54
N GLY A 154 -3.70 -4.25 -11.29
CA GLY A 154 -2.73 -3.40 -10.63
C GLY A 154 -2.87 -1.92 -10.96
N ASN A 155 -3.96 -1.49 -11.62
CA ASN A 155 -4.23 -0.06 -11.75
C ASN A 155 -4.63 0.48 -10.38
N LEU A 156 -3.95 1.52 -9.94
CA LEU A 156 -4.10 2.08 -8.61
C LEU A 156 -4.43 3.57 -8.69
N ARG A 157 -5.21 4.00 -7.71
CA ARG A 157 -5.56 5.40 -7.48
C ARG A 157 -5.69 5.59 -5.98
N ILE A 158 -4.67 6.16 -5.37
CA ILE A 158 -4.51 6.27 -3.92
C ILE A 158 -4.16 7.71 -3.58
N PHE A 159 -4.82 8.25 -2.56
CA PHE A 159 -4.56 9.59 -2.05
C PHE A 159 -4.16 9.50 -0.59
N ILE A 160 -3.01 10.09 -0.24
CA ILE A 160 -2.47 10.08 1.11
C ILE A 160 -2.34 11.52 1.59
N LYS A 161 -3.03 11.85 2.68
CA LYS A 161 -2.75 13.06 3.46
C LYS A 161 -1.51 12.81 4.30
N MET A 162 -0.61 13.78 4.27
CA MET A 162 0.54 13.82 5.17
C MET A 162 0.46 15.06 6.04
N LYS A 163 0.63 14.89 7.36
CA LYS A 163 0.83 15.99 8.31
C LYS A 163 2.27 15.96 8.79
N GLN A 164 2.99 17.05 8.57
CA GLN A 164 4.37 17.20 9.02
C GLN A 164 4.42 18.05 10.29
N PHE A 165 5.13 17.58 11.30
CA PHE A 165 5.38 18.30 12.54
C PHE A 165 6.70 19.08 12.45
N VAL A 166 6.63 20.41 12.38
CA VAL A 166 7.84 21.25 12.44
C VAL A 166 8.10 21.75 13.88
N LEU A 167 9.39 22.00 14.18
CA LEU A 167 9.94 22.37 15.49
C LEU A 167 9.23 23.52 16.24
N LEU A 168 8.41 24.32 15.54
CA LEU A 168 7.68 25.47 16.09
C LEU A 168 6.15 25.25 16.18
N LYS A 169 5.68 23.99 16.26
CA LYS A 169 4.26 23.59 16.38
C LYS A 169 3.35 23.92 15.19
N PHE A 170 3.89 24.38 14.07
CA PHE A 170 3.11 24.46 12.83
C PHE A 170 2.99 23.05 12.23
N THR A 171 1.81 22.72 11.70
CA THR A 171 1.61 21.50 10.93
C THR A 171 1.51 21.87 9.47
N GLU A 172 2.46 21.41 8.64
CA GLU A 172 2.29 21.50 7.19
C GLU A 172 1.49 20.29 6.71
N SER A 173 0.54 20.51 5.81
CA SER A 173 -0.30 19.44 5.27
C SER A 173 -0.09 19.29 3.78
N PHE A 174 0.17 18.07 3.35
CA PHE A 174 0.39 17.71 1.96
C PHE A 174 -0.60 16.62 1.53
N LEU A 175 -0.87 16.58 0.25
CA LEU A 175 -1.58 15.49 -0.41
C LEU A 175 -0.62 14.84 -1.39
N ILE A 176 -0.35 13.56 -1.19
CA ILE A 176 0.36 12.68 -2.11
C ILE A 176 -0.71 11.94 -2.92
N SER A 177 -0.64 12.01 -4.24
CA SER A 177 -1.42 11.14 -5.13
C SER A 177 -0.49 10.09 -5.70
N ILE A 178 -0.97 8.85 -5.72
CA ILE A 178 -0.32 7.71 -6.35
C ILE A 178 -1.32 7.16 -7.35
N ASP A 179 -0.99 7.23 -8.63
CA ASP A 179 -1.85 6.84 -9.74
C ASP A 179 -1.07 5.96 -10.74
N GLY A 180 -1.72 5.30 -11.69
CA GLY A 180 -1.08 4.49 -12.72
C GLY A 180 -1.14 2.99 -12.44
N VAL A 181 -0.08 2.25 -12.79
CA VAL A 181 -0.02 0.78 -12.65
C VAL A 181 1.01 0.43 -11.58
N LEU A 182 0.76 -0.61 -10.79
CA LEU A 182 1.59 -1.03 -9.65
C LEU A 182 3.08 -1.20 -9.98
N ASP A 183 3.40 -1.65 -11.20
CA ASP A 183 4.79 -1.81 -11.65
C ASP A 183 5.49 -0.48 -12.00
N ALA A 184 4.72 0.56 -12.29
CA ALA A 184 5.21 1.88 -12.70
C ALA A 184 4.27 3.00 -12.20
N PRO A 185 4.17 3.22 -10.88
CA PRO A 185 3.28 4.22 -10.32
C PRO A 185 3.78 5.64 -10.60
N GLU A 186 2.84 6.55 -10.84
CA GLU A 186 3.07 7.98 -10.92
C GLU A 186 2.77 8.65 -9.58
N PHE A 187 3.65 9.55 -9.16
CA PHE A 187 3.53 10.25 -7.89
C PHE A 187 3.37 11.76 -8.10
N HIS A 188 2.42 12.34 -7.37
CA HIS A 188 2.19 13.78 -7.36
C HIS A 188 2.08 14.29 -5.93
N LEU A 189 2.59 15.51 -5.70
CA LEU A 189 2.61 16.13 -4.39
C LEU A 189 2.03 17.54 -4.45
N LYS A 190 1.05 17.80 -3.58
CA LYS A 190 0.34 19.09 -3.50
C LYS A 190 0.33 19.58 -2.04
N LYS A 191 0.90 20.75 -1.79
CA LYS A 191 0.76 21.44 -0.50
C LYS A 191 -0.68 21.95 -0.33
N LYS A 192 -1.36 21.60 0.76
CA LYS A 192 -2.64 22.22 1.13
C LYS A 192 -2.32 23.55 1.82
N LYS A 193 -2.81 24.67 1.28
CA LYS A 193 -2.73 25.96 1.96
C LYS A 193 -3.62 25.91 3.20
N PHE A 194 -3.07 26.21 4.37
CA PHE A 194 -3.86 26.43 5.57
C PHE A 194 -4.65 27.73 5.38
N LEU A 195 -5.97 27.63 5.24
CA LEU A 195 -6.88 28.77 5.44
C LEU A 195 -7.09 28.85 6.95
N GLY A 196 -6.19 29.54 7.65
CA GLY A 196 -6.34 29.80 9.07
C GLY A 196 -7.58 30.66 9.31
N ILE A 197 -8.46 30.20 10.20
CA ILE A 197 -9.36 31.09 10.93
C ILE A 197 -8.76 31.15 12.34
N PHE A 198 -8.35 32.36 12.72
CA PHE A 198 -7.86 32.71 14.05
C PHE A 198 -8.97 32.62 15.10
#